data_AF-A0A7V9AZR6-F1
#
_entry.id   AF-A0A7V9AZR6-F1
#
_cell.length_a   1.000
_cell.length_b   1.000
_cell.length_c   1.000
_cell.angle_alpha   90.00
_cell.angle_beta   90.00
_cell.angle_gamma   90.00
#
_symmetry.space_group_name_H-M   'P 1'
#
loop_
_entity.id
_entity.type
_entity.pdbx_description
1 polymer ?
#
loop_
_entity_poly.entity_id
_entity_poly.type
_entity_poly.pdbx_seq_one_letter_code
_entity_poly.pdbx_strand_id
1 'polypeptide(L)'
;MTAIETITLQIQTADKDGAGTDGDVYLGVCGREFRADTSADDYERDSSREYVFGDGANINNASVNDPRVPQLHLENADRFPVYIRFQPTSRTDNWKLLRAEVSFNGAFFPRWDTGDLIPFDERGGIWLGTRSGLWVHIARHSD
;
A
#
# COMPACT_ATOMS: atom_id res chain seq x y z
N MET A 1 18.98 0.06 15.87
CA MET A 1 18.09 -0.25 14.76
C MET A 1 16.74 -0.61 15.33
N THR A 2 15.73 0.21 15.09
CA THR A 2 14.39 -0.03 15.62
C THR A 2 13.72 -1.14 14.80
N ALA A 3 13.40 -2.26 15.44
CA ALA A 3 12.69 -3.37 14.81
C ALA A 3 11.29 -2.94 14.35
N ILE A 4 10.90 -3.38 13.16
CA ILE A 4 9.52 -3.27 12.69
C ILE A 4 8.78 -4.53 13.16
N GLU A 5 7.86 -4.36 14.09
CA GLU A 5 6.97 -5.40 14.59
C GLU A 5 5.66 -5.42 13.81
N THR A 6 5.18 -4.23 13.42
CA THR A 6 3.94 -4.05 12.65
C THR A 6 4.14 -3.03 11.54
N ILE A 7 3.61 -3.32 10.35
CA ILE A 7 3.40 -2.34 9.28
C ILE A 7 1.89 -2.19 9.11
N THR A 8 1.40 -0.96 9.13
CA THR A 8 0.00 -0.65 8.82
C THR A 8 -0.05 0.07 7.49
N LEU A 9 -0.83 -0.45 6.55
CA LEU A 9 -1.11 0.13 5.25
C LEU A 9 -2.60 0.45 5.16
N GLN A 10 -2.94 1.69 4.87
CA GLN A 10 -4.30 2.11 4.53
C GLN A 10 -4.36 2.38 3.03
N ILE A 11 -5.33 1.77 2.34
CA ILE A 11 -5.59 2.01 0.92
C ILE A 11 -7.01 2.50 0.74
N GLN A 12 -7.16 3.51 -0.11
CA GLN A 12 -8.45 4.01 -0.59
C GLN A 12 -8.51 3.88 -2.11
N THR A 13 -9.57 3.25 -2.60
CA THR A 13 -9.90 3.23 -4.04
C THR A 13 -10.86 4.38 -4.34
N ALA A 14 -10.66 5.07 -5.47
CA ALA A 14 -11.49 6.19 -5.84
C ALA A 14 -12.95 5.78 -6.11
N ASP A 15 -13.90 6.65 -5.79
CA ASP A 15 -15.29 6.55 -6.25
C ASP A 15 -15.41 6.97 -7.72
N LYS A 16 -14.92 6.11 -8.62
CA LYS A 16 -15.06 6.29 -10.06
C LYS A 16 -15.46 4.98 -10.73
N ASP A 17 -16.28 5.08 -11.77
CA ASP A 17 -16.65 3.91 -12.56
C ASP A 17 -15.41 3.19 -13.10
N GLY A 18 -15.37 1.87 -12.91
CA GLY A 18 -14.21 1.02 -13.23
C GLY A 18 -12.96 1.27 -12.39
N ALA A 19 -13.07 1.91 -11.22
CA ALA A 19 -11.91 2.18 -10.36
C ALA A 19 -11.40 0.96 -9.57
N GLY A 20 -12.26 -0.02 -9.29
CA GLY A 20 -11.90 -1.23 -8.56
C GLY A 20 -11.12 -2.25 -9.41
N THR A 21 -10.58 -3.28 -8.77
CA THR A 21 -9.74 -4.30 -9.42
C THR A 21 -9.77 -5.63 -8.68
N ASP A 22 -9.62 -6.72 -9.43
CA ASP A 22 -9.34 -8.07 -8.92
C ASP A 22 -7.82 -8.39 -8.91
N GLY A 23 -6.97 -7.43 -9.31
CA GLY A 23 -5.53 -7.60 -9.37
C GLY A 23 -4.84 -7.52 -8.02
N ASP A 24 -3.58 -7.96 -7.98
CA ASP A 24 -2.81 -7.97 -6.74
C ASP A 24 -2.17 -6.59 -6.47
N VAL A 25 -2.20 -6.17 -5.20
CA VAL A 25 -1.54 -4.93 -4.75
C VAL A 25 -0.44 -5.27 -3.73
N TYR A 26 0.71 -4.63 -3.89
CA TYR A 26 1.88 -4.85 -3.05
C TYR A 26 2.38 -3.54 -2.46
N LEU A 27 2.74 -3.57 -1.17
CA LEU A 27 3.53 -2.53 -0.53
C LEU A 27 5.02 -2.88 -0.65
N GLY A 28 5.78 -2.02 -1.31
CA GLY A 28 7.23 -2.03 -1.30
C GLY A 28 7.78 -1.20 -0.15
N VAL A 29 8.57 -1.82 0.74
CA VAL A 29 9.22 -1.14 1.88
C VAL A 29 10.46 -1.91 2.32
N CYS A 30 11.49 -1.19 2.78
CA CYS A 30 12.75 -1.78 3.27
C CYS A 30 13.40 -2.77 2.28
N GLY A 31 13.20 -2.56 0.98
CA GLY A 31 13.81 -3.37 -0.09
C GLY A 31 13.08 -4.68 -0.41
N ARG A 32 11.86 -4.91 0.10
CA ARG A 32 11.01 -6.05 -0.30
C ARG A 32 9.55 -5.63 -0.48
N GLU A 33 8.76 -6.52 -1.05
CA GLU A 33 7.31 -6.34 -1.23
C GLU A 33 6.50 -7.21 -0.25
N PHE A 34 5.32 -6.71 0.08
CA PHE A 34 4.31 -7.36 0.90
C PHE A 34 2.97 -7.32 0.18
N ARG A 35 2.34 -8.48 -0.05
CA ARG A 35 1.03 -8.52 -0.72
C ARG A 35 -0.06 -8.08 0.26
N ALA A 36 -0.75 -7.01 -0.07
CA ALA A 36 -1.95 -6.58 0.63
C ALA A 36 -3.11 -7.41 0.07
N ASP A 37 -3.68 -8.28 0.91
CA ASP A 37 -4.75 -9.19 0.51
C ASP A 37 -5.42 -9.70 1.79
N THR A 38 -6.73 -9.57 1.90
CA THR A 38 -7.53 -10.01 3.03
C THR A 38 -8.55 -11.06 2.58
N SER A 39 -9.37 -11.55 3.51
CA SER A 39 -10.48 -12.45 3.16
C SER A 39 -11.70 -11.72 2.58
N ALA A 40 -11.68 -10.39 2.57
CA ALA A 40 -12.75 -9.58 2.01
C ALA A 40 -12.51 -9.30 0.53
N ASP A 41 -13.51 -8.71 -0.12
CA ASP A 41 -13.36 -8.14 -1.45
C ASP A 41 -12.55 -6.84 -1.33
N ASP A 42 -11.31 -6.88 -1.81
CA ASP A 42 -10.33 -5.81 -1.66
C ASP A 42 -10.36 -4.89 -2.87
N TYR A 43 -10.01 -3.62 -2.65
CA TYR A 43 -9.84 -2.62 -3.73
C TYR A 43 -11.11 -2.24 -4.49
N GLU A 44 -12.28 -2.65 -4.03
CA GLU A 44 -13.56 -2.25 -4.60
C GLU A 44 -13.71 -0.72 -4.73
N ARG A 45 -14.50 -0.29 -5.71
CA ARG A 45 -14.81 1.13 -5.91
C ARG A 45 -15.32 1.75 -4.60
N ASP A 46 -14.85 2.96 -4.28
CA ASP A 46 -15.22 3.70 -3.06
C ASP A 46 -14.92 2.95 -1.74
N SER A 47 -13.97 2.01 -1.77
CA SER A 47 -13.54 1.29 -0.56
C SER A 47 -12.36 1.98 0.12
N SER A 48 -12.30 1.81 1.44
CA SER A 48 -11.15 2.14 2.29
C SER A 48 -10.85 0.94 3.17
N ARG A 49 -9.61 0.46 3.18
CA ARG A 49 -9.23 -0.75 3.93
C ARG A 49 -7.85 -0.63 4.56
N GLU A 50 -7.73 -1.20 5.75
CA GLU A 50 -6.49 -1.39 6.50
C GLU A 50 -5.91 -2.79 6.27
N TYR A 51 -4.61 -2.85 6.00
CA TYR A 51 -3.81 -4.06 5.91
C TYR A 51 -2.70 -3.99 6.96
N VAL A 52 -2.67 -4.98 7.84
CA VAL A 52 -1.72 -5.08 8.95
C VAL A 52 -0.79 -6.26 8.68
N PHE A 53 0.51 -5.99 8.66
CA PHE A 53 1.58 -6.98 8.52
C PHE A 53 2.32 -7.15 9.84
N GLY A 54 2.74 -8.37 10.17
CA GLY A 54 3.49 -8.65 11.39
C GLY A 54 2.60 -8.91 12.61
N ASP A 55 2.89 -8.26 13.73
CA ASP A 55 2.05 -8.41 14.92
C ASP A 55 0.64 -7.85 14.70
N GLY A 56 -0.37 -8.64 15.06
CA GLY A 56 -1.78 -8.32 14.79
C GLY A 56 -2.21 -8.45 13.33
N ALA A 57 -1.46 -9.16 12.48
CA ALA A 57 -1.74 -9.25 11.05
C ALA A 57 -3.18 -9.68 10.71
N ASN A 58 -3.77 -9.00 9.71
CA ASN A 58 -5.13 -9.26 9.22
C ASN A 58 -5.17 -9.71 7.74
N ILE A 59 -4.00 -9.96 7.14
CA ILE A 59 -3.85 -10.35 5.73
C ILE A 59 -3.79 -11.87 5.54
N ASN A 60 -4.12 -12.32 4.33
CA ASN A 60 -3.85 -13.66 3.87
C ASN A 60 -2.34 -13.90 3.78
N ASN A 61 -1.92 -15.16 4.01
CA ASN A 61 -0.51 -15.56 3.92
C ASN A 61 0.43 -14.72 4.81
N ALA A 62 -0.04 -14.33 6.00
CA ALA A 62 0.70 -13.47 6.93
C ALA A 62 2.12 -13.98 7.24
N SER A 63 2.33 -15.30 7.31
CA SER A 63 3.64 -15.90 7.64
C SER A 63 4.74 -15.60 6.62
N VAL A 64 4.41 -15.45 5.32
CA VAL A 64 5.39 -15.10 4.27
C VAL A 64 5.48 -13.59 4.02
N ASN A 65 4.48 -12.84 4.50
CA ASN A 65 4.43 -11.38 4.50
C ASN A 65 4.75 -10.79 5.89
N ASP A 66 5.50 -11.51 6.72
CA ASP A 66 5.87 -11.05 8.06
C ASP A 66 7.14 -10.16 8.00
N PRO A 67 7.10 -8.88 8.41
CA PRO A 67 8.27 -8.00 8.44
C PRO A 67 9.31 -8.40 9.51
N ARG A 68 8.99 -9.36 10.38
CA ARG A 68 9.91 -9.93 11.37
C ARG A 68 10.72 -11.09 10.78
N VAL A 69 10.42 -11.53 9.54
CA VAL A 69 11.08 -12.67 8.88
C VAL A 69 11.44 -12.38 7.40
N PRO A 70 12.70 -11.99 7.09
CA PRO A 70 13.74 -11.58 8.05
C PRO A 70 13.36 -10.26 8.74
N GLN A 71 13.93 -10.03 9.93
CA GLN A 71 13.65 -8.84 10.71
C GLN A 71 14.03 -7.57 9.94
N LEU A 72 13.02 -6.75 9.65
CA LEU A 72 13.19 -5.42 9.09
C LEU A 72 13.40 -4.38 10.20
N HIS A 73 14.02 -3.26 9.82
CA HIS A 73 14.33 -2.16 10.72
C HIS A 73 13.93 -0.83 10.10
N LEU A 74 13.42 0.10 10.91
CA LEU A 74 12.93 1.41 10.45
C LEU A 74 13.99 2.22 9.69
N GLU A 75 15.26 2.07 10.05
CA GLU A 75 16.36 2.76 9.37
C GLU A 75 16.51 2.35 7.90
N ASN A 76 15.93 1.21 7.50
CA ASN A 76 15.89 0.79 6.10
C ASN A 76 14.71 1.40 5.33
N ALA A 77 13.67 1.90 6.00
CA ALA A 77 12.53 2.55 5.34
C ALA A 77 12.96 3.84 4.61
N ASP A 78 14.00 4.52 5.13
CA ASP A 78 14.60 5.69 4.48
C ASP A 78 15.66 5.35 3.43
N ARG A 79 16.15 4.11 3.41
CA ARG A 79 17.22 3.67 2.48
C ARG A 79 16.69 3.15 1.15
N PHE A 80 15.43 2.71 1.14
CA PHE A 80 14.77 2.16 -0.03
C PHE A 80 13.50 2.95 -0.33
N PRO A 81 13.09 3.07 -1.60
CA PRO A 81 11.81 3.67 -1.92
C PRO A 81 10.65 2.93 -1.25
N VAL A 82 9.69 3.68 -0.72
CA VAL A 82 8.39 3.17 -0.32
C VAL A 82 7.42 3.38 -1.47
N TYR A 83 6.67 2.35 -1.86
CA TYR A 83 5.77 2.42 -3.02
C TYR A 83 4.62 1.43 -2.92
N ILE A 84 3.55 1.69 -3.66
CA ILE A 84 2.53 0.71 -4.04
C ILE A 84 2.87 0.17 -5.42
N ARG A 85 2.81 -1.15 -5.60
CA ARG A 85 2.85 -1.82 -6.91
C ARG A 85 1.53 -2.53 -7.17
N PHE A 86 0.99 -2.35 -8.37
CA PHE A 86 -0.18 -3.05 -8.87
C PHE A 86 0.23 -4.14 -9.86
N GLN A 87 -0.40 -5.30 -9.77
CA GLN A 87 -0.25 -6.41 -10.70
C GLN A 87 -1.62 -6.77 -11.28
N PRO A 88 -1.95 -6.26 -12.47
CA PRO A 88 -3.24 -6.50 -13.08
C PRO A 88 -3.42 -7.96 -13.50
N THR A 89 -4.66 -8.44 -13.44
CA THR A 89 -5.07 -9.76 -13.95
C THR A 89 -5.08 -9.81 -15.49
N SER A 90 -5.22 -8.65 -16.15
CA SER A 90 -5.31 -8.55 -17.60
C SER A 90 -4.83 -7.19 -18.13
N ARG A 91 -4.77 -7.02 -19.46
CA ARG A 91 -4.41 -5.73 -20.07
C ARG A 91 -5.47 -4.64 -19.93
N THR A 92 -6.68 -5.01 -19.50
CA THR A 92 -7.81 -4.09 -19.31
C THR A 92 -8.14 -3.89 -17.85
N ASP A 93 -7.49 -4.63 -16.95
CA ASP A 93 -7.59 -4.45 -15.52
C ASP A 93 -6.78 -3.20 -15.13
N ASN A 94 -7.50 -2.19 -14.66
CA ASN A 94 -6.94 -0.93 -14.21
C ASN A 94 -7.54 -0.63 -12.85
N TRP A 95 -6.75 0.00 -12.00
CA TRP A 95 -7.13 0.34 -10.66
C TRP A 95 -6.92 1.83 -10.42
N LYS A 96 -7.87 2.52 -9.80
CA LYS A 96 -7.72 3.93 -9.45
C LYS A 96 -7.48 4.10 -7.96
N LEU A 97 -6.20 4.12 -7.60
CA LEU A 97 -5.74 4.42 -6.24
C LEU A 97 -6.06 5.88 -5.89
N LEU A 98 -6.83 6.12 -4.84
CA LEU A 98 -7.09 7.46 -4.29
C LEU A 98 -6.06 7.86 -3.25
N ARG A 99 -5.70 6.95 -2.33
CA ARG A 99 -4.70 7.20 -1.29
C ARG A 99 -4.04 5.92 -0.84
N ALA A 100 -2.75 5.97 -0.55
CA ALA A 100 -2.06 4.99 0.28
C ALA A 100 -1.34 5.70 1.44
N GLU A 101 -1.52 5.20 2.65
CA GLU A 101 -0.79 5.66 3.85
C GLU A 101 -0.11 4.47 4.52
N VAL A 102 1.14 4.64 4.95
CA VAL A 102 1.94 3.61 5.62
C VAL A 102 2.50 4.17 6.92
N SER A 103 2.35 3.39 7.99
CA SER A 103 2.95 3.66 9.29
C SER A 103 3.53 2.37 9.89
N PHE A 104 4.36 2.52 10.92
CA PHE A 104 5.07 1.42 11.55
C PHE A 104 4.86 1.43 13.06
N ASN A 105 4.71 0.24 13.65
CA ASN A 105 4.63 0.04 15.10
C ASN A 105 3.58 0.92 15.80
N GLY A 106 2.48 1.27 15.12
CA GLY A 106 1.44 2.16 15.64
C GLY A 106 1.87 3.62 15.84
N ALA A 107 3.04 4.02 15.35
CA ALA A 107 3.52 5.39 15.46
C ALA A 107 2.76 6.32 14.49
N PHE A 108 2.45 7.53 14.95
CA PHE A 108 1.81 8.56 14.10
C PHE A 108 2.80 9.16 13.09
N PHE A 109 4.08 9.25 13.45
CA PHE A 109 5.17 9.68 12.58
C PHE A 109 6.47 8.89 12.83
N PRO A 110 7.38 8.82 11.83
CA PRO A 110 7.16 9.24 10.46
C PRO A 110 6.09 8.37 9.77
N ARG A 111 5.34 8.97 8.83
CA ARG A 111 4.38 8.25 7.99
C ARG A 111 4.71 8.47 6.53
N TRP A 112 4.28 7.56 5.67
CA TRP A 112 4.39 7.72 4.22
C TRP A 112 2.99 7.89 3.67
N ASP A 113 2.76 8.93 2.89
CA ASP A 113 1.45 9.24 2.32
C ASP A 113 1.58 9.64 0.85
N THR A 114 0.59 9.26 0.05
CA THR A 114 0.47 9.71 -1.34
C THR A 114 -0.20 11.07 -1.48
N GLY A 115 -0.68 11.67 -0.40
CA GLY A 115 -1.50 12.88 -0.42
C GLY A 115 -0.86 14.12 -1.05
N ASP A 116 0.47 14.24 -1.01
CA ASP A 116 1.19 15.31 -1.70
C ASP A 116 1.29 15.07 -3.22
N LEU A 117 1.12 13.83 -3.66
CA LEU A 117 1.27 13.40 -5.06
C LEU A 117 -0.09 13.23 -5.75
N ILE A 118 -1.09 12.77 -5.01
CA ILE A 118 -2.42 12.45 -5.52
C ILE A 118 -3.42 13.48 -4.98
N PRO A 119 -4.04 14.31 -5.83
CA PRO A 119 -5.08 15.22 -5.41
C PRO A 119 -6.29 14.48 -4.83
N PHE A 120 -6.87 15.01 -3.75
CA PHE A 120 -8.05 14.47 -3.06
C PHE A 120 -9.39 15.04 -3.57
N ASP A 121 -9.47 15.46 -4.83
CA ASP A 121 -10.71 16.00 -5.42
C ASP A 121 -11.54 14.93 -6.17
N GLU A 122 -12.70 15.32 -6.71
CA GLU A 122 -13.60 14.42 -7.46
C GLU A 122 -12.97 13.82 -8.73
N ARG A 123 -11.87 14.41 -9.23
CA ARG A 123 -11.06 13.86 -10.33
C ARG A 123 -9.86 13.08 -9.82
N GLY A 124 -9.57 13.22 -8.53
CA GLY A 124 -8.46 12.70 -7.76
C GLY A 124 -8.25 11.20 -7.86
N GLY A 125 -7.11 10.75 -7.37
CA GLY A 125 -6.62 9.41 -7.61
C GLY A 125 -5.77 9.28 -8.86
N ILE A 126 -4.96 8.23 -8.90
CA ILE A 126 -4.07 7.88 -9.99
C ILE A 126 -4.44 6.52 -10.56
N TRP A 127 -4.49 6.42 -11.90
CA TRP A 127 -4.74 5.15 -12.57
C TRP A 127 -3.46 4.32 -12.64
N LEU A 128 -3.55 3.10 -12.13
CA LEU A 128 -2.56 2.05 -12.28
C LEU A 128 -3.08 0.99 -13.24
N GLY A 129 -2.20 0.44 -14.06
CA GLY A 129 -2.52 -0.57 -15.05
C GLY A 129 -1.51 -0.63 -16.17
N THR A 130 -1.67 -1.60 -17.06
CA THR A 130 -0.71 -1.84 -18.16
C THR A 130 -0.49 -0.64 -19.10
N ARG A 131 -1.37 0.37 -19.03
CA ARG A 131 -1.34 1.59 -19.87
C ARG A 131 -0.95 2.86 -19.13
N SER A 132 -0.84 2.83 -17.80
CA SER A 132 -0.68 4.04 -16.97
C SER A 132 0.40 3.93 -15.90
N GLY A 133 1.18 2.84 -15.92
CA GLY A 133 2.20 2.54 -14.92
C GLY A 133 1.66 1.59 -13.85
N LEU A 134 2.56 0.86 -13.22
CA LEU A 134 2.22 -0.15 -12.20
C LEU A 134 2.72 0.22 -10.81
N TRP A 135 3.35 1.38 -10.64
CA TRP A 135 3.95 1.80 -9.37
C TRP A 135 3.57 3.23 -9.03
N VAL A 136 3.34 3.49 -7.74
CA VAL A 136 3.24 4.83 -7.15
C VAL A 136 4.18 4.89 -5.97
N HIS A 137 5.16 5.80 -6.01
CA HIS A 137 6.02 6.05 -4.86
C HIS A 137 5.26 6.86 -3.81
N ILE A 138 5.55 6.58 -2.53
CA ILE A 138 4.91 7.24 -1.40
C ILE A 138 5.94 8.17 -0.74
N ALA A 139 5.58 9.43 -0.55
CA ALA A 139 6.46 10.43 0.05
C ALA A 139 6.48 10.26 1.57
N ARG A 140 7.65 10.50 2.19
CA ARG A 140 7.77 10.53 3.65
C ARG A 140 7.28 11.86 4.19
N HIS A 141 6.45 11.80 5.22
CA HIS A 141 6.07 12.91 6.06
C HIS A 141 6.75 12.78 7.42
N SER A 142 7.49 13.81 7.78
CA SER A 142 8.06 14.01 9.11
C SER A 142 7.46 15.30 9.66
N ASP A 143 7.20 15.32 10.96
CA ASP A 143 6.57 16.37 11.75
C ASP A 143 6.97 17.81 11.36
#